data_AF-Q47PK2-F1
#
_entry.id   AF-Q47PK2-F1
#
_cell.length_a   1.000
_cell.length_b   1.000
_cell.length_c   1.000
_cell.angle_alpha   90.00
_cell.angle_beta   90.00
_cell.angle_gamma   90.00
#
_symmetry.space_group_name_H-M   'P 1'
#
loop_
_entity.id
_entity.type
_entity.pdbx_description
1 polymer ?
#
loop_
_entity_poly.entity_id
_entity_poly.type
_entity_poly.pdbx_seq_one_letter_code
_entity_poly.pdbx_strand_id
1 'polypeptide(L)'
;MAERVDQQMAAQAEKVIGPLVTDPQLAQRIRTRMRQFPMRLRSSGLVAAFAFAESKSGSADPLEQAYSRLCKAIIEHAAKRKLLPGLTPQSTPREFLDVLTKADLPTHSRLSAEIDLLAGWLSRIAEARYGKLAAAATEHANQENPGESADSDTGEERE
;
A
#
# COMPACT_ATOMS: atom_id res chain seq x y z
N MET A 1 15.32 9.22 -25.10
CA MET A 1 13.90 9.09 -24.71
C MET A 1 13.84 9.25 -23.20
N ALA A 2 13.09 10.23 -22.68
CA ALA A 2 12.88 10.33 -21.24
C ALA A 2 12.06 9.11 -20.79
N GLU A 3 12.68 8.24 -20.01
CA GLU A 3 12.02 7.08 -19.41
C GLU A 3 10.84 7.60 -18.57
N ARG A 4 9.60 7.18 -18.92
CA ARG A 4 8.40 7.66 -18.23
C ARG A 4 8.32 6.96 -16.88
N VAL A 5 8.87 7.61 -15.85
CA VAL A 5 8.82 7.17 -14.45
C VAL A 5 7.40 6.72 -14.08
N ASP A 6 6.38 7.45 -14.53
CA ASP A 6 4.97 7.10 -14.33
C ASP A 6 4.58 5.70 -14.87
N GLN A 7 4.99 5.36 -16.09
CA GLN A 7 4.73 4.03 -16.66
C GLN A 7 5.46 2.92 -15.89
N GLN A 8 6.68 3.20 -15.42
CA GLN A 8 7.42 2.27 -14.58
C GLN A 8 6.72 2.06 -13.23
N MET A 9 6.21 3.13 -12.62
CA MET A 9 5.47 3.07 -11.35
C MET A 9 4.19 2.26 -11.50
N ALA A 10 3.45 2.46 -12.60
CA ALA A 10 2.27 1.65 -12.91
C ALA A 10 2.62 0.16 -13.04
N ALA A 11 3.68 -0.16 -13.79
CA ALA A 11 4.13 -1.54 -13.97
C ALA A 11 4.64 -2.19 -12.67
N GLN A 12 5.30 -1.43 -11.80
CA GLN A 12 5.72 -1.90 -10.48
C GLN A 12 4.51 -2.12 -9.56
N ALA A 13 3.56 -1.18 -9.54
CA ALA A 13 2.34 -1.30 -8.76
C ALA A 13 1.56 -2.56 -9.13
N GLU A 14 1.48 -2.87 -10.43
CA GLU A 14 0.83 -4.08 -10.91
C GLU A 14 1.47 -5.36 -10.36
N LYS A 15 2.81 -5.41 -10.36
CA LYS A 15 3.56 -6.53 -9.76
C LYS A 15 3.34 -6.63 -8.25
N VAL A 16 3.22 -5.50 -7.55
CA VAL A 16 2.97 -5.47 -6.10
C VAL A 16 1.60 -6.05 -5.78
N ILE A 17 0.55 -5.60 -6.46
CA ILE A 17 -0.81 -6.15 -6.29
C ILE A 17 -0.79 -7.66 -6.55
N GLY A 18 -0.08 -8.09 -7.59
CA GLY A 18 0.12 -9.50 -7.89
C GLY A 18 -1.15 -10.18 -8.42
N PRO A 19 -1.28 -11.51 -8.24
CA PRO A 19 -2.39 -12.28 -8.80
C PRO A 19 -3.76 -11.78 -8.33
N LEU A 20 -4.77 -11.96 -9.17
CA LEU A 20 -6.15 -11.68 -8.80
C LEU A 20 -6.59 -12.59 -7.66
N VAL A 21 -7.08 -12.00 -6.58
CA VAL A 21 -7.75 -12.70 -5.50
C VAL A 21 -9.26 -12.74 -5.77
N THR A 22 -9.87 -13.92 -5.60
CA THR A 22 -11.32 -14.13 -5.81
C THR A 22 -12.14 -14.08 -4.52
N ASP A 23 -11.51 -14.27 -3.36
CA ASP A 23 -12.18 -14.11 -2.06
C ASP A 23 -12.57 -12.63 -1.84
N PRO A 24 -13.87 -12.30 -1.70
CA PRO A 24 -14.33 -10.93 -1.51
C PRO A 24 -13.76 -10.23 -0.28
N GLN A 25 -13.59 -10.95 0.83
CA GLN A 25 -13.09 -10.36 2.08
C GLN A 25 -11.61 -9.99 1.96
N LEU A 26 -10.79 -10.92 1.45
CA LEU A 26 -9.38 -10.64 1.20
C LEU A 26 -9.17 -9.58 0.11
N ALA A 27 -9.99 -9.57 -0.95
CA ALA A 27 -9.98 -8.53 -1.97
C ALA A 27 -10.23 -7.13 -1.35
N GLN A 28 -11.23 -7.02 -0.46
CA GLN A 28 -11.53 -5.78 0.26
C GLN A 28 -10.39 -5.37 1.22
N ARG A 29 -9.75 -6.33 1.91
CA ARG A 29 -8.57 -6.06 2.76
C ARG A 29 -7.42 -5.50 1.92
N ILE A 30 -7.05 -6.14 0.80
CA ILE A 30 -5.99 -5.68 -0.10
C ILE A 30 -6.32 -4.29 -0.65
N ARG A 31 -7.55 -4.10 -1.15
CA ARG A 31 -8.04 -2.81 -1.64
C ARG A 31 -7.85 -1.71 -0.60
N THR A 32 -8.34 -1.94 0.60
CA THR A 32 -8.29 -0.97 1.69
C THR A 32 -6.86 -0.59 2.02
N ARG A 33 -5.96 -1.58 2.18
CA ARG A 33 -4.56 -1.33 2.56
C ARG A 33 -3.79 -0.58 1.48
N MET A 34 -3.94 -0.96 0.22
CA MET A 34 -3.24 -0.31 -0.89
C MET A 34 -3.75 1.12 -1.14
N ARG A 35 -5.05 1.38 -0.92
CA ARG A 35 -5.62 2.74 -0.98
C ARG A 35 -5.18 3.64 0.18
N GLN A 36 -4.94 3.07 1.36
CA GLN A 36 -4.48 3.81 2.53
C GLN A 36 -2.98 4.11 2.49
N PHE A 37 -2.21 3.38 1.69
CA PHE A 37 -0.75 3.52 1.64
C PHE A 37 -0.26 4.94 1.25
N PRO A 38 -0.81 5.63 0.22
CA PRO A 38 -0.44 7.00 -0.09
C PRO A 38 -0.63 7.96 1.09
N MET A 39 -1.76 7.85 1.79
CA MET A 39 -2.04 8.68 2.96
C MET A 39 -1.00 8.41 4.05
N ARG A 40 -0.70 7.15 4.34
CA ARG A 40 0.33 6.76 5.32
C ARG A 40 1.70 7.35 4.95
N LEU A 41 2.10 7.24 3.69
CA LEU A 41 3.36 7.79 3.21
C LEU A 41 3.47 9.29 3.48
N ARG A 42 2.40 10.04 3.17
CA ARG A 42 2.36 11.50 3.36
C ARG A 42 2.28 11.90 4.83
N SER A 43 1.59 11.14 5.67
CA SER A 43 1.39 11.47 7.08
C SER A 43 2.58 11.09 7.97
N SER A 44 3.22 9.94 7.71
CA SER A 44 4.31 9.42 8.55
C SER A 44 5.69 9.52 7.91
N GLY A 45 5.78 9.87 6.63
CA GLY A 45 7.01 9.82 5.85
C GLY A 45 7.40 8.40 5.41
N LEU A 46 8.38 8.34 4.51
CA LEU A 46 8.83 7.11 3.85
C LEU A 46 9.40 6.07 4.80
N VAL A 47 10.25 6.48 5.76
CA VAL A 47 10.87 5.56 6.72
C VAL A 47 9.82 4.79 7.52
N ALA A 48 8.87 5.50 8.13
CA ALA A 48 7.83 4.88 8.96
C ALA A 48 6.83 4.07 8.11
N ALA A 49 6.46 4.56 6.93
CA ALA A 49 5.56 3.84 6.03
C ALA A 49 6.19 2.52 5.53
N PHE A 50 7.49 2.53 5.23
CA PHE A 50 8.23 1.34 4.83
C PHE A 50 8.37 0.34 5.98
N ALA A 51 8.78 0.78 7.17
CA ALA A 51 8.87 -0.08 8.34
C ALA A 51 7.52 -0.71 8.70
N PHE A 52 6.42 0.03 8.54
CA PHE A 52 5.08 -0.54 8.69
C PHE A 52 4.80 -1.63 7.65
N ALA A 53 5.07 -1.38 6.37
CA ALA A 53 4.86 -2.36 5.32
C ALA A 53 5.71 -3.63 5.55
N GLU A 54 6.95 -3.46 5.99
CA GLU A 54 7.86 -4.55 6.35
C GLU A 54 7.32 -5.37 7.53
N SER A 55 6.81 -4.73 8.59
CA SER A 55 6.19 -5.41 9.73
C SER A 55 4.92 -6.21 9.38
N LYS A 56 4.30 -5.92 8.23
CA LYS A 56 3.11 -6.60 7.69
C LYS A 56 3.44 -7.54 6.54
N SER A 57 4.71 -7.63 6.17
CA SER A 57 5.18 -8.52 5.12
C SER A 57 5.33 -9.94 5.64
N GLY A 58 5.20 -10.91 4.73
CA GLY A 58 5.21 -12.32 5.06
C GLY A 58 4.84 -13.19 3.86
N SER A 59 4.50 -14.44 4.13
CA SER A 59 4.14 -15.43 3.13
C SER A 59 2.85 -16.19 3.45
N ALA A 60 2.22 -15.93 4.60
CA ALA A 60 1.10 -16.73 5.09
C ALA A 60 -0.18 -16.47 4.29
N ASP A 61 -0.42 -15.22 3.88
CA ASP A 61 -1.58 -14.85 3.06
C ASP A 61 -1.24 -13.90 1.89
N PRO A 62 -2.12 -13.76 0.88
CA PRO A 62 -1.87 -12.87 -0.26
C PRO A 62 -1.69 -11.39 0.08
N LEU A 63 -2.21 -10.92 1.22
CA LEU A 63 -2.00 -9.54 1.68
C LEU A 63 -0.59 -9.35 2.24
N GLU A 64 -0.11 -10.28 3.07
CA GLU A 64 1.28 -10.30 3.53
C GLU A 64 2.25 -10.36 2.35
N GLN A 65 1.95 -11.20 1.36
CA GLN A 65 2.76 -11.28 0.15
C GLN A 65 2.72 -9.98 -0.66
N ALA A 66 1.59 -9.26 -0.69
CA ALA A 66 1.51 -7.95 -1.33
C ALA A 66 2.41 -6.92 -0.63
N TYR A 67 2.47 -6.94 0.72
CA TYR A 67 3.44 -6.13 1.47
C TYR A 67 4.89 -6.54 1.19
N SER A 68 5.20 -7.83 1.14
CA SER A 68 6.54 -8.32 0.75
C SER A 68 6.95 -7.82 -0.63
N ARG A 69 6.04 -7.89 -1.60
CA ARG A 69 6.28 -7.37 -2.97
C ARG A 69 6.42 -5.85 -2.97
N LEU A 70 5.67 -5.12 -2.15
CA LEU A 70 5.78 -3.66 -2.01
C LEU A 70 7.17 -3.26 -1.50
N CYS A 71 7.63 -3.86 -0.41
CA CYS A 71 8.96 -3.59 0.13
C CYS A 71 10.05 -3.86 -0.91
N LYS A 72 9.96 -5.01 -1.58
CA LYS A 72 10.89 -5.37 -2.66
C LYS A 72 10.86 -4.36 -3.81
N ALA A 73 9.68 -3.95 -4.26
CA ALA A 73 9.54 -2.97 -5.34
C ALA A 73 10.18 -1.63 -5.00
N ILE A 74 10.01 -1.15 -3.75
CA ILE A 74 10.63 0.10 -3.28
C ILE A 74 12.16 -0.01 -3.28
N ILE A 75 12.72 -1.11 -2.76
CA ILE A 75 14.17 -1.37 -2.74
C ILE A 75 14.72 -1.43 -4.16
N GLU A 76 14.09 -2.24 -5.03
CA GLU A 76 14.50 -2.38 -6.43
C GLU A 76 14.47 -1.05 -7.16
N HIS A 77 13.45 -0.23 -6.91
CA HIS A 77 13.30 1.09 -7.52
C HIS A 77 14.43 2.03 -7.09
N ALA A 78 14.67 2.14 -5.77
CA ALA A 78 15.73 2.97 -5.22
C ALA A 78 17.11 2.55 -5.76
N ALA A 79 17.38 1.24 -5.85
CA ALA A 79 18.63 0.71 -6.37
C ALA A 79 18.80 0.99 -7.88
N LYS A 80 17.78 0.70 -8.70
CA LYS A 80 17.83 0.89 -10.17
C LYS A 80 18.02 2.37 -10.53
N ARG A 81 17.38 3.26 -9.78
CA ARG A 81 17.50 4.72 -9.96
C ARG A 81 18.77 5.29 -9.36
N LYS A 82 19.58 4.48 -8.68
CA LYS A 82 20.81 4.87 -7.98
C LYS A 82 20.57 6.04 -7.01
N LEU A 83 19.41 6.05 -6.37
CA LEU A 83 19.04 7.12 -5.43
C LEU A 83 19.76 6.95 -4.10
N LEU A 84 19.96 5.72 -3.65
CA LEU A 84 20.64 5.40 -2.40
C LEU A 84 21.96 4.68 -2.70
N PRO A 85 23.12 5.33 -2.52
CA PRO A 85 24.42 4.70 -2.73
C PRO A 85 24.60 3.45 -1.85
N GLY A 86 25.20 2.40 -2.40
CA GLY A 86 25.43 1.13 -1.69
C GLY A 86 24.23 0.18 -1.64
N LEU A 87 23.05 0.60 -2.13
CA LEU A 87 21.89 -0.28 -2.24
C LEU A 87 21.95 -1.13 -3.52
N THR A 88 21.56 -2.39 -3.42
CA THR A 88 21.35 -3.28 -4.57
C THR A 88 19.89 -3.70 -4.67
N PRO A 89 19.39 -4.19 -5.82
CA PRO A 89 18.04 -4.73 -5.93
C PRO A 89 17.74 -5.92 -5.00
N GLN A 90 18.78 -6.54 -4.46
CA GLN A 90 18.72 -7.69 -3.54
C GLN A 90 18.91 -7.28 -2.07
N SER A 91 19.12 -5.99 -1.80
CA SER A 91 19.29 -5.51 -0.42
C SER A 91 18.08 -5.86 0.44
N THR A 92 18.35 -6.14 1.71
CA THR A 92 17.31 -6.48 2.69
C THR A 92 16.52 -5.24 3.12
N PRO A 93 15.30 -5.39 3.67
CA PRO A 93 14.55 -4.25 4.21
C PRO A 93 15.31 -3.48 5.31
N ARG A 94 16.10 -4.20 6.12
CA ARG A 94 16.95 -3.59 7.15
C ARG A 94 18.04 -2.72 6.55
N GLU A 95 18.78 -3.25 5.57
CA GLU A 95 19.81 -2.48 4.84
C GLU A 95 19.22 -1.24 4.16
N PHE A 96 18.03 -1.37 3.57
CA PHE A 96 17.32 -0.24 2.98
C PHE A 96 17.02 0.85 4.01
N LEU A 97 16.47 0.49 5.17
CA LEU A 97 16.19 1.46 6.25
C LEU A 97 17.48 2.10 6.80
N ASP A 98 18.54 1.32 6.97
CA ASP A 98 19.84 1.81 7.45
C ASP A 98 20.47 2.84 6.49
N VAL A 99 20.31 2.65 5.18
CA VAL A 99 20.80 3.61 4.17
C VAL A 99 19.85 4.80 4.05
N LEU A 100 18.53 4.57 4.05
CA LEU A 100 17.52 5.61 3.90
C LEU A 100 17.59 6.64 5.04
N THR A 101 17.79 6.19 6.28
CA THR A 101 17.87 7.08 7.45
C THR A 101 19.12 7.96 7.49
N LYS A 102 20.14 7.61 6.69
CA LYS A 102 21.39 8.37 6.54
C LYS A 102 21.43 9.22 5.27
N ALA A 103 20.41 9.12 4.41
CA ALA A 103 20.34 9.86 3.17
C ALA A 103 20.24 11.37 3.44
N ASP A 104 20.85 12.17 2.56
CA ASP A 104 20.66 13.61 2.61
C ASP A 104 19.22 14.01 2.25
N LEU A 105 18.83 15.22 2.65
CA LEU A 105 17.47 15.71 2.44
C LEU A 105 17.05 15.68 0.96
N PRO A 106 17.86 16.14 -0.01
CA PRO A 106 17.50 16.07 -1.43
C PRO A 106 17.21 14.65 -1.92
N THR A 107 18.04 13.68 -1.54
CA THR A 107 17.87 12.28 -1.91
C THR A 107 16.62 11.69 -1.27
N HIS A 108 16.41 11.93 0.03
CA HIS A 108 15.25 11.47 0.76
C HIS A 108 13.95 12.03 0.17
N SER A 109 13.90 13.33 -0.12
CA SER A 109 12.75 14.00 -0.74
C SER A 109 12.45 13.48 -2.14
N ARG A 110 13.49 13.28 -2.97
CA ARG A 110 13.32 12.72 -4.30
C ARG A 110 12.78 11.29 -4.27
N LEU A 111 13.34 10.42 -3.43
CA LEU A 111 12.86 9.06 -3.29
C LEU A 111 11.42 9.05 -2.77
N SER A 112 11.10 9.87 -1.77
CA SER A 112 9.74 9.99 -1.23
C SER A 112 8.73 10.39 -2.31
N ALA A 113 9.07 11.34 -3.19
CA ALA A 113 8.22 11.73 -4.30
C ALA A 113 8.02 10.60 -5.33
N GLU A 114 9.09 9.86 -5.67
CA GLU A 114 8.98 8.72 -6.59
C GLU A 114 8.15 7.57 -5.96
N ILE A 115 8.25 7.33 -4.65
CA ILE A 115 7.42 6.33 -3.96
C ILE A 115 5.96 6.79 -3.78
N ASP A 116 5.69 8.10 -3.68
CA ASP A 116 4.31 8.62 -3.67
C ASP A 116 3.62 8.37 -5.03
N LEU A 117 4.36 8.45 -6.14
CA LEU A 117 3.85 8.07 -7.47
C LEU A 117 3.50 6.57 -7.52
N LEU A 118 4.36 5.70 -7.01
CA LEU A 118 4.07 4.27 -6.88
C LEU A 118 2.80 4.04 -6.04
N ALA A 119 2.71 4.69 -4.89
CA ALA A 119 1.58 4.60 -3.98
C ALA A 119 0.27 5.02 -4.67
N GLY A 120 0.29 6.10 -5.45
CA GLY A 120 -0.85 6.55 -6.25
C GLY A 120 -1.32 5.48 -7.24
N TRP A 121 -0.39 4.82 -7.93
CA TRP A 121 -0.72 3.70 -8.83
C TRP A 121 -1.26 2.47 -8.09
N LEU A 122 -0.71 2.12 -6.92
CA LEU A 122 -1.25 1.04 -6.09
C LEU A 122 -2.72 1.29 -5.73
N SER A 123 -3.06 2.51 -5.31
CA SER A 123 -4.44 2.88 -5.00
C SER A 123 -5.36 2.73 -6.21
N ARG A 124 -4.93 3.18 -7.40
CA ARG A 124 -5.74 3.11 -8.64
C ARG A 124 -5.97 1.67 -9.09
N ILE A 125 -4.92 0.85 -9.12
CA ILE A 125 -5.00 -0.54 -9.56
C ILE A 125 -5.85 -1.35 -8.57
N ALA A 126 -5.66 -1.14 -7.27
CA ALA A 126 -6.44 -1.83 -6.25
C ALA A 126 -7.94 -1.48 -6.34
N GLU A 127 -8.28 -0.21 -6.61
CA GLU A 127 -9.67 0.19 -6.85
C GLU A 127 -10.24 -0.46 -8.12
N ALA A 128 -9.53 -0.39 -9.24
CA ALA A 128 -9.98 -0.95 -10.50
C ALA A 128 -10.17 -2.47 -10.45
N ARG A 129 -9.27 -3.18 -9.75
CA ARG A 129 -9.27 -4.64 -9.66
C ARG A 129 -10.31 -5.17 -8.68
N TYR A 130 -10.41 -4.56 -7.50
CA TYR A 130 -11.16 -5.12 -6.39
C TYR A 130 -12.41 -4.32 -6.02
N GLY A 131 -12.64 -3.13 -6.60
CA GLY A 131 -13.75 -2.26 -6.22
C GLY A 131 -15.12 -2.94 -6.29
N LYS A 132 -15.41 -3.65 -7.39
CA LYS A 132 -16.68 -4.39 -7.55
C LYS A 132 -16.78 -5.60 -6.63
N LEU A 133 -15.71 -6.40 -6.54
CA LEU A 133 -15.67 -7.61 -5.71
C LEU A 133 -15.79 -7.29 -4.21
N ALA A 134 -15.19 -6.18 -3.78
CA ALA A 134 -15.29 -5.69 -2.42
C ALA A 134 -16.66 -5.10 -2.05
N ALA A 135 -17.36 -4.49 -3.01
CA ALA A 135 -18.72 -3.99 -2.79
C ALA A 135 -19.66 -5.14 -2.42
N ALA A 136 -19.57 -6.27 -3.13
CA ALA A 136 -20.34 -7.48 -2.82
C ALA A 136 -20.07 -8.01 -1.40
N ALA A 137 -18.81 -7.96 -0.91
CA ALA A 137 -18.49 -8.35 0.46
C ALA A 137 -19.19 -7.48 1.51
N THR A 138 -19.32 -6.18 1.22
CA THR A 138 -19.94 -5.20 2.13
C THR A 138 -21.46 -5.37 2.16
N GLU A 139 -22.07 -5.65 1.01
CA GLU A 139 -23.50 -5.94 0.90
C GLU A 139 -23.89 -7.24 1.63
N HIS A 140 -23.11 -8.31 1.48
CA HIS A 140 -23.32 -9.55 2.22
C HIS A 140 -23.20 -9.37 3.74
N ALA A 141 -22.19 -8.62 4.21
CA ALA A 141 -22.03 -8.34 5.63
C ALA A 141 -23.22 -7.55 6.23
N ASN A 142 -23.78 -6.59 5.49
CA ASN A 142 -24.96 -5.83 5.91
C ASN A 142 -26.24 -6.68 5.92
N GLN A 143 -26.36 -7.68 5.04
CA GLN A 143 -27.50 -8.59 5.04
C GLN A 143 -27.46 -9.61 6.18
N GLU A 144 -26.26 -10.03 6.58
CA GLU A 144 -26.05 -10.97 7.70
C GLU A 144 -26.15 -10.30 9.08
N ASN A 145 -26.03 -8.96 9.16
CA ASN A 145 -26.10 -8.23 10.43
C ASN A 145 -26.87 -6.89 10.32
N PRO A 146 -28.20 -6.93 10.12
CA PRO A 146 -29.00 -5.72 9.87
C PRO A 146 -29.20 -4.80 11.10
N GLY A 147 -28.67 -5.16 12.28
CA GLY A 147 -29.10 -4.63 13.58
C GLY A 147 -28.31 -3.47 14.19
N GLU A 148 -27.15 -3.06 13.66
CA GLU A 148 -26.28 -2.08 14.35
C GLU A 148 -26.53 -0.61 13.93
N SER A 149 -27.53 -0.34 13.09
CA SER A 149 -27.82 1.02 12.57
C SER A 149 -29.10 1.66 13.11
N ALA A 150 -29.79 1.04 14.09
CA ALA A 150 -31.12 1.46 14.51
C ALA A 150 -31.29 1.77 16.00
N ASP A 151 -30.21 2.03 16.75
CA ASP A 151 -30.32 2.41 18.17
C ASP A 151 -29.40 3.59 18.53
N SER A 152 -29.84 4.79 18.18
CA SER A 152 -29.50 6.04 18.87
C SER A 152 -30.54 7.11 18.52
N ASP A 153 -31.81 6.78 18.73
CA ASP A 153 -32.89 7.77 18.81
C ASP A 153 -33.95 7.26 19.81
N THR A 154 -33.56 7.13 21.08
CA THR A 154 -34.53 7.10 22.18
C THR A 154 -34.52 8.47 22.84
N GLY A 155 -35.56 9.24 22.50
CA GLY A 155 -35.76 10.60 22.94
C GLY A 155 -35.86 10.73 24.45
N GLU A 156 -35.11 11.69 24.99
CA GLU A 156 -35.42 12.34 26.25
C GLU A 156 -36.54 13.36 26.01
N GLU A 157 -37.80 12.93 26.17
CA GLU A 157 -38.89 13.82 26.60
C GLU A 157 -39.87 13.03 27.49
N ARG A 158 -40.24 13.68 28.61
CA ARG A 158 -41.21 13.36 29.70
C ARG A 158 -40.49 13.15 31.03
N GLU A 159 -40.74 13.88 32.11
CA GLU A 159 -41.72 14.93 32.48
C GLU A 159 -41.08 15.80 33.58
#